data_AF-A0A520MSG3-F1
#
_entry.id   AF-A0A520MSG3-F1
#
_cell.length_a   1.000
_cell.length_b   1.000
_cell.length_c   1.000
_cell.angle_alpha   90.00
_cell.angle_beta   90.00
_cell.angle_gamma   90.00
#
_symmetry.space_group_name_H-M   'P 1'
#
loop_
_entity.id
_entity.type
_entity.pdbx_description
1 polymer ?
#
loop_
_entity_poly.entity_id
_entity_poly.type
_entity_poly.pdbx_seq_one_letter_code
_entity_poly.pdbx_strand_id
1 'polypeptide(L)'
;MINEIKDRLSSHIDSEYLDIIDESPNHGGYTGTVSHIKIIIVSVRFDGLSLIKRHKLVYKALGPFVPKIHAISIVSKTPEQWKKSSDFIASPDCAKN
;
A
#
# COMPACT_ATOMS: atom_id res chain seq x y z
N MET A 1 -5.71 -13.62 0.41
CA MET A 1 -5.21 -12.49 1.23
C MET A 1 -5.14 -11.18 0.45
N ILE A 2 -4.27 -11.03 -0.56
CA ILE A 2 -4.12 -9.74 -1.28
C ILE A 2 -5.43 -9.29 -1.95
N ASN A 3 -6.14 -10.20 -2.64
CA ASN A 3 -7.44 -9.89 -3.24
C ASN A 3 -8.50 -9.46 -2.22
N GLU A 4 -8.51 -10.05 -1.02
CA GLU A 4 -9.45 -9.67 0.05
C GLU A 4 -9.15 -8.28 0.62
N ILE A 5 -7.86 -7.94 0.75
CA ILE A 5 -7.43 -6.60 1.16
C ILE A 5 -7.83 -5.59 0.08
N LYS A 6 -7.64 -5.93 -1.20
CA LYS A 6 -8.02 -5.08 -2.33
C LYS A 6 -9.51 -4.80 -2.34
N ASP A 7 -10.33 -5.84 -2.24
CA ASP A 7 -11.79 -5.73 -2.21
C ASP A 7 -12.27 -4.88 -1.02
N ARG A 8 -11.72 -5.13 0.17
CA ARG A 8 -12.05 -4.38 1.38
C ARG A 8 -11.65 -2.91 1.28
N LEU A 9 -10.46 -2.61 0.77
CA LEU A 9 -10.01 -1.24 0.55
C LEU A 9 -10.90 -0.54 -0.46
N SER A 10 -11.24 -1.19 -1.57
CA SER A 10 -12.13 -0.66 -2.60
C SER A 10 -13.55 -0.39 -2.07
N SER A 11 -14.06 -1.21 -1.14
CA SER A 11 -15.37 -1.00 -0.51
C SER A 11 -15.38 0.13 0.53
N HIS A 12 -14.26 0.36 1.22
CA HIS A 12 -14.17 1.38 2.29
C HIS A 12 -13.65 2.74 1.80
N ILE A 13 -12.84 2.74 0.75
CA ILE A 13 -12.17 3.93 0.20
C ILE A 13 -12.45 3.95 -1.30
N ASP A 14 -13.14 5.01 -1.73
CA ASP A 14 -13.34 5.29 -3.14
C ASP A 14 -12.00 5.70 -3.76
N SER A 15 -11.27 4.73 -4.28
CA SER A 15 -9.96 4.91 -4.90
C SER A 15 -10.06 4.73 -6.41
N GLU A 16 -9.52 5.68 -7.15
CA GLU A 16 -9.44 5.65 -8.61
C GLU A 16 -8.42 4.62 -9.09
N TYR A 17 -7.38 4.38 -8.28
CA TYR A 17 -6.38 3.35 -8.53
C TYR A 17 -5.99 2.66 -7.22
N LEU A 18 -5.95 1.33 -7.26
CA LEU A 18 -5.59 0.50 -6.11
C LEU A 18 -4.74 -0.69 -6.58
N ASP A 19 -3.51 -0.74 -6.08
CA ASP A 19 -2.55 -1.79 -6.36
C ASP A 19 -1.88 -2.27 -5.08
N ILE A 20 -1.61 -3.57 -4.98
CA ILE A 20 -1.00 -4.17 -3.80
C ILE A 20 0.11 -5.09 -4.28
N ILE A 21 1.33 -4.73 -3.91
CA ILE A 21 2.56 -5.43 -4.28
C ILE A 21 3.05 -6.19 -3.06
N ASP A 22 3.32 -7.48 -3.24
CA ASP A 22 4.00 -8.30 -2.25
C ASP A 22 5.52 -8.14 -2.41
N GLU A 23 6.17 -7.53 -1.42
CA GLU A 23 7.63 -7.37 -1.36
C GLU A 23 8.27 -8.37 -0.39
N SER A 24 7.50 -9.39 0.04
CA SER A 24 7.97 -10.47 0.89
C SER A 24 9.16 -11.29 0.35
N PRO A 25 9.31 -11.55 -0.98
CA PRO A 25 10.38 -12.44 -1.46
C PRO A 25 11.78 -11.79 -1.49
N ASN A 26 11.93 -10.49 -1.19
CA ASN A 26 13.20 -9.78 -1.33
C ASN A 26 14.07 -9.78 -0.05
N HIS A 27 13.57 -10.38 1.04
CA HIS A 27 14.37 -10.63 2.24
C HIS A 27 14.67 -12.12 2.34
N GLY A 28 15.88 -12.51 1.96
CA GLY A 28 16.36 -13.88 2.05
C GLY A 28 16.17 -14.44 3.47
N GLY A 29 15.36 -15.50 3.59
CA GLY A 29 15.35 -16.35 4.77
C GLY A 29 14.11 -16.36 5.65
N TYR A 30 12.90 -16.08 5.13
CA TYR A 30 11.67 -16.40 5.88
C TYR A 30 10.74 -17.37 5.13
N THR A 31 10.45 -18.48 5.79
CA THR A 31 9.62 -19.57 5.30
C THR A 31 8.14 -19.22 5.48
N GLY A 32 7.53 -18.67 4.43
CA GLY A 32 6.08 -18.82 4.20
C GLY A 32 5.13 -17.83 4.86
N THR A 33 5.58 -16.66 5.33
CA THR A 33 4.66 -15.59 5.79
C THR A 33 4.90 -14.30 5.02
N VAL A 34 3.82 -13.64 4.59
CA VAL A 34 3.86 -12.32 3.93
C VAL A 34 4.48 -11.30 4.90
N SER A 35 5.77 -11.04 4.73
CA SER A 35 6.51 -10.12 5.60
C SER A 35 6.21 -8.68 5.24
N HIS A 36 6.45 -8.27 3.99
CA HIS A 36 6.31 -6.88 3.56
C HIS A 36 5.32 -6.77 2.40
N ILE A 37 4.34 -5.89 2.55
CA ILE A 37 3.44 -5.52 1.46
C ILE A 37 3.43 -4.02 1.26
N LYS A 38 3.33 -3.63 0.00
CA LYS A 38 3.21 -2.25 -0.45
C LYS A 38 1.84 -2.04 -1.06
N ILE A 39 1.06 -1.17 -0.43
CA ILE A 39 -0.29 -0.81 -0.84
C ILE A 39 -0.23 0.57 -1.48
N ILE A 40 -0.64 0.65 -2.74
CA ILE A 40 -0.67 1.87 -3.53
C ILE A 40 -2.12 2.23 -3.73
N ILE A 41 -2.52 3.37 -3.19
CA ILE A 41 -3.89 3.83 -3.26
C ILE A 41 -3.92 5.28 -3.73
N VAL A 42 -4.69 5.50 -4.79
CA VAL A 42 -4.91 6.81 -5.39
C VAL A 42 -6.37 7.18 -5.19
N SER A 43 -6.61 8.26 -4.48
CA SER A 43 -7.97 8.74 -4.23
C SER A 43 -7.98 10.25 -4.07
N VAL A 44 -9.04 10.89 -4.58
CA VAL A 44 -9.36 12.30 -4.31
C VAL A 44 -9.56 12.56 -2.82
N ARG A 45 -9.94 11.53 -2.03
CA ARG A 45 -10.15 11.68 -0.57
C ARG A 45 -8.88 12.00 0.20
N PHE A 46 -7.71 11.79 -0.40
CA PHE A 46 -6.44 12.16 0.21
C PHE A 46 -6.08 13.63 -0.02
N ASP A 47 -6.83 14.33 -0.87
CA ASP A 47 -6.63 15.75 -1.09
C ASP A 47 -6.91 16.54 0.20
N GLY A 48 -6.06 17.51 0.50
CA GLY A 48 -6.11 18.26 1.76
C GLY A 48 -5.79 17.48 3.05
N LEU A 49 -5.58 16.15 2.99
CA LEU A 49 -5.22 15.34 4.17
C LEU A 49 -3.70 15.23 4.34
N SER A 50 -3.22 15.40 5.57
CA SER A 50 -1.83 15.10 5.94
C SER A 50 -1.53 13.60 5.80
N LEU A 51 -0.27 13.26 5.51
CA LEU A 51 0.20 11.88 5.31
C LEU A 51 -0.26 10.92 6.42
N ILE A 52 -0.15 11.34 7.69
CA ILE A 52 -0.58 10.56 8.86
C ILE A 52 -2.09 10.25 8.82
N LYS A 53 -2.93 11.21 8.42
CA LYS A 53 -4.38 10.99 8.30
C LYS A 53 -4.69 10.01 7.17
N ARG A 54 -3.98 10.11 6.04
CA ARG A 54 -4.10 9.16 4.92
C ARG A 54 -3.75 7.74 5.37
N HIS A 55 -2.63 7.57 6.07
CA HIS A 55 -2.21 6.27 6.59
C HIS A 55 -3.24 5.72 7.59
N LYS A 56 -3.73 6.54 8.52
CA LYS A 56 -4.79 6.13 9.47
C LYS A 56 -6.05 5.64 8.77
N LEU A 57 -6.47 6.27 7.67
CA LEU A 57 -7.63 5.81 6.89
C LEU A 57 -7.39 4.41 6.30
N VAL A 58 -6.23 4.20 5.68
CA VAL A 58 -5.87 2.90 5.07
C VAL A 58 -5.74 1.83 6.15
N TYR A 59 -5.06 2.10 7.26
CA TYR A 59 -4.99 1.17 8.40
C TYR A 59 -6.36 0.83 8.98
N LYS A 60 -7.26 1.82 9.08
CA LYS A 60 -8.63 1.59 9.56
C LYS A 60 -9.42 0.68 8.61
N ALA A 61 -9.23 0.82 7.30
CA ALA A 61 -9.84 -0.06 6.31
C ALA A 61 -9.27 -1.49 6.36
N LEU A 62 -7.94 -1.62 6.51
CA LEU A 62 -7.25 -2.90 6.69
C LEU A 62 -7.68 -3.63 7.96
N GLY A 63 -7.91 -2.92 9.07
CA GLY A 63 -8.45 -3.44 10.32
C GLY A 63 -7.81 -4.78 10.76
N PRO A 64 -8.53 -5.92 10.63
CA PRO A 64 -8.06 -7.23 11.08
C PRO A 64 -6.87 -7.81 10.28
N PHE A 65 -6.55 -7.25 9.11
CA PHE A 65 -5.41 -7.70 8.32
C PHE A 65 -4.08 -7.13 8.83
N VAL A 66 -4.10 -5.95 9.47
CA VAL A 66 -2.91 -5.26 9.99
C VAL A 66 -2.02 -6.17 10.86
N PRO A 67 -2.53 -6.89 11.88
CA PRO A 67 -1.68 -7.75 12.72
C PRO A 67 -1.16 -9.01 12.01
N LYS A 68 -1.71 -9.37 10.84
CA LYS A 68 -1.27 -10.53 10.06
C LYS A 68 -0.07 -10.23 9.16
N ILE A 69 0.34 -8.97 9.09
CA ILE A 69 1.38 -8.48 8.18
C ILE A 69 2.51 -7.87 9.01
N HIS A 70 3.76 -8.22 8.71
CA HIS A 70 4.90 -7.76 9.51
C HIS A 70 5.23 -6.28 9.25
N ALA A 71 5.26 -5.85 7.98
CA ALA A 71 5.38 -4.44 7.61
C ALA A 71 4.47 -4.07 6.43
N ILE A 72 3.89 -2.88 6.51
CA ILE A 72 2.97 -2.34 5.49
C ILE A 72 3.52 -0.99 5.02
N SER A 73 3.89 -0.92 3.75
CA SER A 73 4.24 0.31 3.05
C SER A 73 2.99 0.88 2.40
N ILE A 74 2.55 2.07 2.80
CA ILE A 74 1.34 2.70 2.25
C ILE A 74 1.75 3.89 1.39
N VAL A 75 1.42 3.83 0.11
CA VAL A 75 1.59 4.93 -0.85
C VAL A 75 0.22 5.53 -1.10
N SER A 76 -0.06 6.66 -0.45
CA SER A 76 -1.33 7.38 -0.56
C SER A 76 -1.19 8.68 -1.35
N LYS A 77 -1.61 8.64 -2.62
CA LYS A 77 -1.49 9.78 -3.56
C LYS A 77 -2.85 10.29 -3.99
N THR A 78 -2.93 11.56 -4.35
CA THR A 78 -4.11 12.09 -5.05
C THR A 78 -4.03 11.77 -6.55
N PRO A 79 -5.14 11.70 -7.29
CA PRO A 79 -5.11 11.48 -8.74
C PRO A 79 -4.33 12.58 -9.47
N GLU A 80 -4.33 13.80 -8.96
CA GLU A 80 -3.49 14.88 -9.48
C GLU A 80 -1.99 14.60 -9.29
N GLN A 81 -1.60 14.13 -8.10
CA GLN A 81 -0.22 13.71 -7.82
C GLN A 81 0.16 12.49 -8.67
N TRP A 82 -0.77 11.56 -8.89
CA TRP A 82 -0.56 10.39 -9.73
C TRP A 82 -0.37 10.76 -11.20
N LYS A 83 -1.19 11.67 -11.74
CA LYS A 83 -1.03 12.20 -13.11
C LYS A 83 0.28 12.97 -13.29
N LYS A 84 0.74 13.71 -12.27
CA LYS A 84 2.02 14.45 -12.32
C LYS A 84 3.25 13.56 -12.14
N SER A 85 3.09 12.39 -11.52
CA SER A 85 4.17 11.44 -11.29
C SER A 85 3.76 10.06 -11.78
N SER A 86 3.70 9.90 -13.11
CA SER A 86 3.60 8.59 -13.78
C SER A 86 4.87 7.74 -13.62
N ASP A 87 5.93 8.32 -13.08
CA ASP A 87 7.18 7.64 -12.75
C ASP A 87 6.99 6.85 -11.45
N PHE A 88 6.34 5.70 -11.57
CA PHE A 88 6.33 4.71 -10.53
C PHE A 88 7.72 4.06 -10.52
N ILE A 89 8.64 4.69 -9.76
CA ILE A 89 9.95 4.14 -9.45
C ILE A 89 9.73 2.73 -8.90
N ALA A 90 9.98 1.73 -9.73
CA ALA A 90 10.12 0.34 -9.31
C ALA A 90 11.10 0.36 -8.13
N SER A 91 10.75 -0.35 -7.05
CA SER A 91 11.52 -0.37 -5.81
C SER A 91 13.02 -0.46 -6.14
N PRO A 92 13.86 0.45 -5.60
CA PRO A 92 15.26 0.50 -5.98
C PRO A 92 15.91 -0.87 -5.77
N ASP A 93 16.71 -1.30 -6.74
CA ASP A 93 17.47 -2.55 -6.70
C ASP A 93 18.23 -2.61 -5.36
N CYS A 94 17.93 -3.65 -4.58
CA CYS A 94 18.37 -3.77 -3.20
C CYS A 94 19.90 -3.74 -3.12
N ALA A 95 20.43 -2.85 -2.29
CA ALA A 95 21.82 -2.86 -1.86
C ALA A 95 22.11 -4.17 -1.10
N LYS A 96 22.69 -5.15 -1.81
CA LYS A 96 23.39 -6.28 -1.19
C LYS A 96 24.65 -5.73 -0.54
N ASN A 97 24.78 -5.87 0.77
CA ASN A 97 26.08 -5.83 1.44
C ASN A 97 26.39 -7.20 2.03
#